data_AF-A0A127T285-F1
#
_entry.id   AF-A0A127T285-F1
#
_cell.length_a   1.000
_cell.length_b   1.000
_cell.length_c   1.000
_cell.angle_alpha   90.00
_cell.angle_beta   90.00
_cell.angle_gamma   90.00
#
_symmetry.space_group_name_H-M   'P 1'
#
loop_
_entity.id
_entity.type
_entity.pdbx_description
1 polymer ?
#
loop_
_entity_poly.entity_id
_entity_poly.type
_entity_poly.pdbx_seq_one_letter_code
_entity_poly.pdbx_strand_id
1 'polypeptide(L)'
;MKVREEKLKSIIEWSEKNADIRILLLTSSLANPFAPVDEFSDLDIEFIFENNTNYISDKSWILNFGNPIAMIEEDESCFDNKHAMKMVLYEDGVKADFKLYSKSNFIEE
;
A
#
# COMPACT_ATOMS: atom_id res chain seq x y z
N MET A 1 -4.59 -13.53 11.30
CA MET A 1 -4.39 -12.27 12.06
C MET A 1 -2.91 -11.94 12.30
N LYS A 2 -2.15 -12.77 13.03
CA LYS A 2 -0.74 -12.49 13.35
C LYS A 2 0.15 -12.17 12.13
N VAL A 3 0.02 -12.94 11.04
CA VAL A 3 0.78 -12.72 9.80
C VAL A 3 0.48 -11.35 9.16
N ARG A 4 -0.79 -10.91 9.20
CA ARG A 4 -1.20 -9.58 8.70
C ARG A 4 -0.61 -8.45 9.55
N GLU A 5 -0.61 -8.61 10.87
CA GLU A 5 0.01 -7.65 11.81
C GLU A 5 1.52 -7.56 11.59
N GLU A 6 2.19 -8.69 11.40
CA GLU A 6 3.62 -8.74 11.07
C GLU A 6 3.89 -8.03 9.74
N LYS A 7 3.06 -8.26 8.70
CA LYS A 7 3.21 -7.58 7.41
C LYS A 7 2.99 -6.07 7.52
N LEU A 8 1.97 -5.62 8.26
CA LEU A 8 1.74 -4.20 8.53
C LEU A 8 2.93 -3.57 9.25
N LYS A 9 3.53 -4.27 10.23
CA LYS A 9 4.75 -3.82 10.91
C LYS A 9 5.91 -3.67 9.93
N SER A 10 6.11 -4.62 9.01
CA SER A 10 7.13 -4.54 7.96
C SER A 10 6.91 -3.31 7.05
N ILE A 11 5.66 -3.03 6.67
CA ILE A 11 5.29 -1.85 5.88
C ILE A 11 5.63 -0.56 6.63
N ILE A 12 5.27 -0.47 7.92
CA ILE A 12 5.57 0.69 8.76
C ILE A 12 7.09 0.88 8.88
N GLU A 13 7.85 -0.17 9.21
CA GLU A 13 9.30 -0.09 9.38
C GLU A 13 10.03 0.30 8.09
N TRP A 14 9.56 -0.20 6.94
CA TRP A 14 10.08 0.21 5.63
C TRP A 14 9.77 1.68 5.35
N SER A 15 8.57 2.13 5.70
CA SER A 15 8.14 3.52 5.52
C SER A 15 8.97 4.51 6.34
N GLU A 16 9.23 4.19 7.62
CA GLU A 16 10.06 5.03 8.50
C GLU A 16 11.50 5.18 8.01
N LYS A 17 12.03 4.16 7.31
CA LYS A 17 13.40 4.15 6.77
C LYS A 17 13.49 4.74 5.37
N ASN A 18 12.37 4.99 4.72
CA ASN A 18 12.31 5.49 3.35
C ASN A 18 12.05 7.00 3.35
N ALA A 19 13.10 7.77 3.04
CA ALA A 19 13.05 9.23 3.02
C ALA A 19 12.15 9.82 1.93
N ASP A 20 11.67 9.04 0.96
CA ASP A 20 10.73 9.52 -0.06
C ASP A 20 9.29 9.53 0.48
N ILE A 21 8.98 8.71 1.48
CA ILE A 21 7.64 8.65 2.08
C ILE A 21 7.43 9.86 2.98
N ARG A 22 6.29 10.53 2.81
CA ARG A 22 5.86 11.68 3.61
C ARG A 22 4.77 11.29 4.60
N ILE A 23 3.84 10.46 4.16
CA ILE A 23 2.71 9.99 4.95
C ILE A 23 2.42 8.54 4.57
N LEU A 24 2.07 7.73 5.57
CA LEU A 24 1.51 6.40 5.42
C LEU A 24 0.11 6.39 6.07
N LEU A 25 -0.90 6.00 5.32
CA LEU A 25 -2.27 5.88 5.83
C LEU A 25 -2.71 4.41 5.79
N LEU A 26 -3.32 3.95 6.87
CA LEU A 26 -4.15 2.74 6.88
C LEU A 26 -5.61 3.19 6.77
N THR A 27 -6.36 2.63 5.83
CA THR A 27 -7.75 3.02 5.58
C THR A 27 -8.70 1.82 5.71
N SER A 28 -9.97 2.00 5.35
CA SER A 28 -10.95 0.91 5.25
C SER A 28 -11.22 0.18 6.57
N SER A 29 -11.54 -1.12 6.51
CA SER A 29 -12.01 -1.95 7.63
C SER A 29 -11.06 -1.96 8.83
N LEU A 30 -9.75 -2.04 8.60
CA LEU A 30 -8.75 -2.08 9.68
C LEU A 30 -8.51 -0.74 10.38
N ALA A 31 -8.94 0.37 9.76
CA ALA A 31 -8.93 1.69 10.38
C ALA A 31 -10.25 2.04 11.08
N ASN A 32 -11.32 1.26 10.85
CA ASN A 32 -12.64 1.53 11.40
C ASN A 32 -12.93 0.62 12.61
N PRO A 33 -13.04 1.17 13.84
CA PRO A 33 -13.28 0.37 15.05
C PRO A 33 -14.65 -0.34 15.08
N PHE A 34 -15.56 0.01 14.16
CA PHE A 34 -16.89 -0.59 14.04
C PHE A 34 -17.03 -1.57 12.86
N ALA A 35 -16.00 -1.71 12.03
CA ALA A 35 -16.05 -2.65 10.92
C ALA A 35 -15.82 -4.09 11.42
N PRO A 36 -16.54 -5.09 10.86
CA PRO A 36 -16.18 -6.48 11.09
C PRO A 36 -14.82 -6.76 10.44
N VAL A 37 -13.90 -7.34 11.21
CA VAL A 37 -12.57 -7.74 10.76
C VAL A 37 -12.41 -9.22 11.00
N ASP A 38 -11.99 -9.94 9.97
CA ASP A 38 -11.72 -11.37 9.98
C ASP A 38 -10.31 -11.68 9.45
N GLU A 39 -10.05 -12.95 9.15
CA GLU A 39 -8.76 -13.40 8.62
C GLU A 39 -8.55 -13.06 7.14
N PHE A 40 -9.62 -12.76 6.40
CA PHE A 40 -9.59 -12.42 4.98
C PHE A 40 -9.60 -10.91 4.73
N SER A 41 -9.70 -10.08 5.77
CA SER A 41 -9.66 -8.63 5.63
C SER A 41 -8.28 -8.16 5.14
N ASP A 42 -8.29 -7.31 4.13
CA ASP A 42 -7.11 -6.82 3.42
C ASP A 42 -6.38 -5.69 4.19
N LEU A 43 -5.13 -5.41 3.81
CA LEU A 43 -4.41 -4.19 4.19
C LEU A 43 -4.61 -3.12 3.13
N ASP A 44 -5.49 -2.14 3.39
CA ASP A 44 -5.68 -0.97 2.55
C ASP A 44 -4.71 0.15 2.97
N ILE A 45 -3.65 0.33 2.19
CA ILE A 45 -2.53 1.22 2.51
C ILE A 45 -2.39 2.31 1.46
N GLU A 46 -2.26 3.56 1.90
CA GLU A 46 -1.95 4.68 1.01
C GLU A 46 -0.58 5.25 1.35
N PHE A 47 0.32 5.21 0.36
CA PHE A 47 1.62 5.86 0.44
C PHE A 47 1.55 7.23 -0.23
N ILE A 48 1.97 8.25 0.51
CA ILE A 48 2.18 9.58 -0.04
C ILE A 48 3.68 9.78 -0.12
N PHE A 49 4.22 9.75 -1.33
CA PHE A 49 5.63 9.99 -1.61
C PHE A 49 5.88 11.45 -1.96
N GLU A 50 7.11 11.93 -1.80
CA GLU A 50 7.55 13.18 -2.43
C GLU A 50 7.31 13.13 -3.95
N ASN A 51 7.65 12.00 -4.58
CA ASN A 51 7.33 11.64 -5.95
C ASN A 51 7.13 10.11 -6.04
N ASN A 52 6.07 9.66 -6.72
CA ASN A 52 5.67 8.24 -6.80
C ASN A 52 6.16 7.51 -8.06
N THR A 53 6.77 8.18 -9.03
CA THR A 53 7.11 7.62 -10.36
C THR A 53 7.97 6.36 -10.26
N ASN A 54 8.96 6.34 -9.37
CA ASN A 54 9.83 5.18 -9.16
C ASN A 54 9.07 3.99 -8.53
N TYR A 55 8.11 4.26 -7.65
CA TYR A 55 7.32 3.22 -6.97
C TYR A 55 6.21 2.64 -7.85
N ILE A 56 5.78 3.40 -8.86
CA ILE A 56 4.89 2.93 -9.92
C ILE A 56 5.63 1.97 -10.85
N SER A 57 6.82 2.37 -11.31
CA SER A 57 7.59 1.65 -12.33
C SER A 57 8.38 0.47 -11.78
N ASP A 58 9.05 0.65 -10.64
CA ASP A 58 9.76 -0.42 -9.94
C ASP A 58 8.85 -1.14 -8.94
N LYS A 59 8.82 -2.47 -9.04
CA LYS A 59 8.00 -3.37 -8.22
C LYS A 59 8.83 -4.03 -7.12
N SER A 60 10.15 -3.85 -7.13
CA SER A 60 11.07 -4.50 -6.20
C SER A 60 10.74 -4.18 -4.74
N TRP A 61 10.19 -3.00 -4.46
CA TRP A 61 9.84 -2.58 -3.10
C TRP A 61 8.77 -3.45 -2.45
N ILE A 62 7.88 -4.06 -3.23
CA ILE A 62 6.81 -4.95 -2.76
C ILE A 62 7.40 -6.22 -2.12
N LEU A 63 8.58 -6.65 -2.60
CA LEU A 63 9.29 -7.81 -2.07
C LEU A 63 9.76 -7.60 -0.61
N ASN A 64 9.83 -6.35 -0.13
CA ASN A 64 10.15 -6.07 1.27
C ASN A 64 9.07 -6.60 2.23
N PHE A 65 7.87 -6.92 1.75
CA PHE A 65 6.75 -7.37 2.58
C PHE A 65 6.41 -8.85 2.41
N GLY A 66 7.17 -9.57 1.57
CA GLY A 66 6.98 -10.99 1.29
C GLY A 66 7.00 -11.29 -0.20
N ASN A 67 6.74 -12.55 -0.56
CA ASN A 67 6.69 -13.00 -1.95
C ASN A 67 5.27 -12.82 -2.53
N PRO A 68 5.08 -11.99 -3.56
CA PRO A 68 3.80 -11.89 -4.27
C PRO A 68 3.53 -13.17 -5.08
N ILE A 69 2.31 -13.68 -5.01
CA ILE A 69 1.83 -14.77 -5.89
C ILE A 69 0.90 -14.27 -6.99
N ALA A 70 0.24 -13.13 -6.77
CA ALA A 70 -0.53 -12.42 -7.78
C ALA A 70 -0.48 -10.91 -7.52
N MET A 71 -0.49 -10.13 -8.59
CA MET A 71 -0.54 -8.68 -8.52
C MET A 71 -1.32 -8.10 -9.70
N ILE A 72 -2.19 -7.15 -9.41
CA ILE A 72 -2.84 -6.28 -10.39
C ILE A 72 -2.33 -4.87 -10.15
N GLU A 73 -1.99 -4.15 -11.21
CA GLU A 73 -1.50 -2.78 -11.14
C GLU A 73 -2.18 -1.90 -12.16
N GLU A 74 -2.41 -0.66 -11.77
CA GLU A 74 -3.02 0.38 -12.58
C GLU A 74 -2.22 1.67 -12.33
N ASP A 75 -1.77 2.31 -13.39
CA ASP A 75 -1.01 3.56 -13.28
C ASP A 75 -1.94 4.77 -13.09
N GLU A 76 -1.34 5.96 -13.00
CA GLU A 76 -2.10 7.18 -12.73
C GLU A 76 -3.12 7.52 -13.83
N SER A 77 -2.93 7.02 -15.07
CA SER A 77 -3.85 7.29 -16.18
C SER A 77 -5.22 6.65 -15.98
N CYS A 78 -5.31 5.60 -15.16
CA CYS A 78 -6.56 4.95 -14.77
C CYS A 78 -7.35 5.75 -13.71
N PHE A 79 -6.74 6.73 -13.06
CA PHE A 79 -7.30 7.44 -11.90
C PHE A 79 -7.15 8.97 -12.02
N ASP A 80 -7.48 9.53 -13.19
CA ASP A 80 -7.43 10.97 -13.47
C ASP A 80 -6.07 11.63 -13.16
N ASN A 81 -4.98 10.87 -13.29
CA ASN A 81 -3.61 11.25 -12.95
C ASN A 81 -3.38 11.60 -11.47
N LYS A 82 -4.22 11.11 -10.55
CA LYS A 82 -4.12 11.42 -9.10
C LYS A 82 -3.23 10.45 -8.33
N HIS A 83 -3.42 9.16 -8.54
CA HIS A 83 -2.67 8.10 -7.87
C HIS A 83 -2.59 6.86 -8.75
N ALA A 84 -1.66 5.97 -8.44
CA ALA A 84 -1.61 4.63 -9.00
C ALA A 84 -2.04 3.59 -7.96
N MET A 85 -2.37 2.38 -8.39
CA MET A 85 -2.72 1.27 -7.51
C MET A 85 -1.88 0.02 -7.77
N LYS A 86 -1.57 -0.71 -6.69
CA LYS A 86 -1.02 -2.06 -6.72
C LYS A 86 -1.77 -2.94 -5.73
N MET A 87 -2.54 -3.89 -6.22
CA MET A 87 -3.26 -4.88 -5.42
C MET A 87 -2.48 -6.18 -5.43
N VAL A 88 -1.99 -6.61 -4.27
CA VAL A 88 -1.02 -7.70 -4.14
C VAL A 88 -1.56 -8.79 -3.24
N LEU A 89 -1.55 -10.03 -3.72
CA LEU A 89 -1.74 -11.22 -2.91
C LEU A 89 -0.38 -11.89 -2.66
N TYR A 90 -0.02 -12.07 -1.39
CA TYR A 90 1.24 -12.71 -0.99
C TYR A 90 1.08 -14.21 -0.76
N GLU A 91 2.20 -14.94 -0.80
CA GLU A 91 2.28 -16.40 -0.57
C GLU A 91 1.75 -16.81 0.82
N ASP A 92 1.86 -15.92 1.81
CA ASP A 92 1.33 -16.12 3.16
C ASP A 92 -0.19 -15.86 3.29
N GLY A 93 -0.87 -15.62 2.16
CA GLY A 93 -2.32 -15.44 2.05
C GLY A 93 -2.82 -14.04 2.39
N VAL A 94 -1.95 -13.13 2.84
CA VAL A 94 -2.35 -11.74 3.12
C VAL A 94 -2.46 -10.98 1.81
N LYS A 95 -3.54 -10.24 1.64
CA LYS A 95 -3.73 -9.29 0.54
C LYS A 95 -3.51 -7.85 1.04
N ALA A 96 -2.83 -7.06 0.22
CA ALA A 96 -2.57 -5.65 0.49
C ALA A 96 -2.82 -4.84 -0.78
N ASP A 97 -3.62 -3.80 -0.64
CA ASP A 97 -3.98 -2.87 -1.70
C ASP A 97 -3.27 -1.55 -1.41
N PHE A 98 -2.34 -1.19 -2.30
CA PHE A 98 -1.52 0.00 -2.17
C PHE A 98 -2.00 1.09 -3.13
N LYS A 99 -2.39 2.25 -2.61
CA LYS A 99 -2.48 3.48 -3.41
C LYS A 99 -1.19 4.28 -3.30
N LEU A 100 -0.70 4.78 -4.43
CA LEU A 100 0.57 5.48 -4.54
C LEU A 100 0.32 6.91 -5.02
N TYR A 101 0.42 7.86 -4.11
CA TYR A 101 0.27 9.28 -4.40
C TYR A 101 1.63 9.97 -4.48
N SER A 102 1.74 10.94 -5.39
CA SER A 102 2.71 12.02 -5.24
C SER A 102 2.15 13.07 -4.26
N LYS A 103 3.03 13.73 -3.51
CA LYS A 103 2.63 14.75 -2.53
C LYS A 103 1.84 15.89 -3.18
N SER A 104 2.20 16.30 -4.40
CA SER A 104 1.48 17.34 -5.14
C SER A 104 0.04 16.92 -5.42
N ASN A 105 -0.16 15.70 -5.92
CA ASN A 105 -1.51 15.22 -6.25
C ASN A 105 -2.37 14.99 -5.01
N PHE A 106 -1.76 14.56 -3.90
CA PHE A 106 -2.48 14.31 -2.64
C PHE A 106 -3.00 15.60 -1.98
N ILE A 107 -2.28 16.73 -2.10
CA ILE A 107 -2.69 18.00 -1.48
C ILE A 107 -3.89 18.63 -2.20
N GLU A 108 -4.11 18.28 -3.47
CA GLU A 108 -5.23 18.77 -4.29
C GLU A 108 -6.53 17.97 -4.11
N GLU A 109 -6.48 16.86 -3.38
CA GLU A 109 -7.64 16.00 -3.05
C GLU A 109 -8.50 16.58 -1.91
#